data_AF-A0A7K2N1Y7-F1
#
_entry.id   AF-A0A7K2N1Y7-F1
#
_cell.length_a   1.000
_cell.length_b   1.000
_cell.length_c   1.000
_cell.angle_alpha   90.00
_cell.angle_beta   90.00
_cell.angle_gamma   90.00
#
_symmetry.space_group_name_H-M   'P 1'
#
loop_
_entity.id
_entity.type
_entity.pdbx_description
1 polymer ?
#
loop_
_entity_poly.entity_id
_entity_poly.type
_entity_poly.pdbx_seq_one_letter_code
_entity_poly.pdbx_strand_id
1 'polypeptide(L)'
;MLGAVNLDRELRVTHRNLDAPVFAGLDAAIGSPFVDLLPQGDVPTVTRRLRQVLETGEAHVARVQRLRRADGSELVVSMSILPAAAPREGLTVSVIAMARRLHLYAAETAIGTSLDIGETAQSLAESLLAWGDVAAVDLDFAVWTGEGVTERAQDRIRLRRAALVPDRAWPEGYVTLGEDLPGDASRLLA
;
A
#
# COMPACT_ATOMS: atom_id res chain seq x y z
N MET A 1 3.83 2.17 -6.22
CA MET A 1 2.82 3.23 -6.32
C MET A 1 1.43 2.61 -6.33
N LEU A 2 0.52 3.12 -5.51
CA LEU A 2 -0.90 2.74 -5.45
C LEU A 2 -1.69 3.66 -6.38
N GLY A 3 -2.57 3.09 -7.20
CA GLY A 3 -3.55 3.81 -8.00
C GLY A 3 -4.96 3.40 -7.59
N ALA A 4 -5.93 4.26 -7.88
CA ALA A 4 -7.34 3.96 -7.60
C ALA A 4 -8.27 4.50 -8.69
N VAL A 5 -9.34 3.77 -8.95
CA VAL A 5 -10.44 4.16 -9.84
C VAL A 5 -11.74 3.92 -9.10
N ASN A 6 -12.56 4.96 -8.95
CA ASN A 6 -13.89 4.83 -8.37
C ASN A 6 -14.93 4.65 -9.47
N LEU A 7 -15.89 3.77 -9.22
CA LEU A 7 -16.94 3.41 -10.15
C LEU A 7 -18.32 3.69 -9.55
N ASP A 8 -19.28 4.07 -10.37
CA ASP A 8 -20.71 4.06 -9.99
C ASP A 8 -21.30 2.64 -10.04
N ARG A 9 -22.61 2.51 -9.79
CA ARG A 9 -23.31 1.21 -9.81
C ARG A 9 -23.38 0.61 -11.22
N GLU A 10 -23.25 1.44 -12.24
CA GLU A 10 -23.19 1.09 -13.65
C GLU A 10 -21.77 0.72 -14.11
N LEU A 11 -20.80 0.67 -13.19
CA LEU A 11 -19.39 0.36 -13.43
C LEU A 11 -18.67 1.37 -14.32
N ARG A 12 -19.14 2.62 -14.36
CA ARG A 12 -18.49 3.73 -15.04
C ARG A 12 -17.58 4.49 -14.11
N VAL A 13 -16.47 4.96 -14.64
CA VAL A 13 -15.46 5.69 -13.88
C VAL A 13 -16.02 7.04 -13.44
N THR A 14 -16.04 7.29 -12.14
CA THR A 14 -16.44 8.59 -11.57
C THR A 14 -15.23 9.41 -11.13
N HIS A 15 -14.18 8.75 -10.67
CA HIS A 15 -12.92 9.38 -10.25
C HIS A 15 -11.74 8.46 -10.51
N ARG A 16 -10.55 9.05 -10.66
CA ARG A 16 -9.29 8.31 -10.82
C ARG A 16 -8.14 9.01 -10.11
N ASN A 17 -7.19 8.22 -9.63
CA ASN A 17 -5.87 8.64 -9.19
C ASN A 17 -4.88 7.69 -9.85
N LEU A 18 -4.42 8.08 -11.04
CA LEU A 18 -3.51 7.30 -11.89
C LEU A 18 -2.38 8.19 -12.44
N ASP A 19 -2.06 9.29 -11.77
CA ASP A 19 -1.10 10.31 -12.28
C ASP A 19 0.36 9.86 -12.20
N ALA A 20 0.61 8.77 -11.49
CA ALA A 20 1.91 8.13 -11.42
C ALA A 20 2.46 7.75 -12.80
N PRO A 21 3.77 7.93 -13.07
CA PRO A 21 4.39 7.50 -14.32
C PRO A 21 4.18 6.01 -14.64
N VAL A 22 4.08 5.15 -13.62
CA VAL A 22 3.85 3.71 -13.81
C VAL A 22 2.48 3.38 -14.43
N PHE A 23 1.49 4.26 -14.24
CA PHE A 23 0.14 4.12 -14.77
C PHE A 23 -0.06 4.89 -16.09
N ALA A 24 0.98 5.54 -16.62
CA ALA A 24 0.93 6.23 -17.90
C ALA A 24 0.37 5.31 -19.00
N GLY A 25 -0.53 5.86 -19.82
CA GLY A 25 -1.22 5.14 -20.89
C GLY A 25 -2.48 4.38 -20.46
N LEU A 26 -2.81 4.29 -19.17
CA LEU A 26 -4.13 3.79 -18.73
C LEU A 26 -5.19 4.90 -18.90
N ASP A 27 -6.10 4.72 -19.85
CA ASP A 27 -7.15 5.70 -20.10
C ASP A 27 -8.45 5.38 -19.34
N ALA A 28 -8.47 5.74 -18.07
CA ALA A 28 -9.65 5.63 -17.22
C ALA A 28 -10.48 6.92 -17.31
N ALA A 29 -10.96 7.31 -18.49
CA ALA A 29 -11.69 8.57 -18.67
C ALA A 29 -12.95 8.62 -17.78
N ILE A 30 -13.26 9.79 -17.18
CA ILE A 30 -14.49 9.93 -16.39
C ILE A 30 -15.72 9.69 -17.29
N GLY A 31 -16.65 8.88 -16.81
CA GLY A 31 -17.85 8.43 -17.53
C GLY A 31 -17.63 7.21 -18.43
N SER A 32 -16.39 6.81 -18.72
CA SER A 32 -16.12 5.60 -19.49
C SER A 32 -16.36 4.34 -18.64
N PRO A 33 -16.73 3.21 -19.25
CA PRO A 33 -16.89 1.96 -18.52
C PRO A 33 -15.51 1.40 -18.12
N PHE A 34 -15.40 0.88 -16.90
CA PHE A 34 -14.13 0.31 -16.39
C PHE A 34 -13.59 -0.82 -17.28
N VAL A 35 -14.46 -1.54 -17.96
CA VAL A 35 -14.08 -2.67 -18.82
C VAL A 35 -13.20 -2.26 -20.00
N ASP A 36 -13.18 -0.98 -20.38
CA ASP A 36 -12.31 -0.48 -21.46
C ASP A 36 -10.82 -0.57 -21.09
N LEU A 37 -10.52 -0.59 -19.78
CA LEU A 37 -9.18 -0.79 -19.22
C LEU A 37 -8.75 -2.26 -19.22
N LEU A 38 -9.61 -3.20 -19.62
CA LEU A 38 -9.30 -4.63 -19.54
C LEU A 38 -8.94 -5.18 -20.93
N PRO A 39 -8.05 -6.18 -21.01
CA PRO A 39 -7.97 -7.04 -22.17
C PRO A 39 -9.31 -7.73 -22.43
N GLN A 40 -9.70 -7.91 -23.70
CA GLN A 40 -11.02 -8.44 -24.06
C GLN A 40 -11.35 -9.79 -23.39
N GLY A 41 -10.35 -10.68 -23.27
CA GLY A 41 -10.52 -11.98 -22.61
C GLY A 41 -10.82 -11.90 -21.11
N ASP A 42 -10.44 -10.80 -20.45
CA ASP A 42 -10.59 -10.64 -19.00
C ASP A 42 -11.93 -9.97 -18.63
N VAL A 43 -12.58 -9.29 -19.60
CA VAL A 43 -13.82 -8.53 -19.39
C VAL A 43 -14.92 -9.35 -18.70
N PRO A 44 -15.29 -10.56 -19.14
CA PRO A 44 -16.38 -11.31 -18.51
C PRO A 44 -16.10 -11.64 -17.04
N THR A 45 -14.86 -12.07 -16.75
CA THR A 45 -14.44 -12.48 -15.41
C THR A 45 -14.39 -11.30 -14.44
N VAL A 46 -13.81 -10.17 -14.86
CA VAL A 46 -13.70 -8.98 -13.99
C VAL A 46 -15.06 -8.32 -13.79
N THR A 47 -15.88 -8.23 -14.84
CA THR A 47 -17.24 -7.66 -14.73
C THR A 47 -18.08 -8.43 -13.72
N ARG A 48 -18.01 -9.77 -13.74
CA ARG A 48 -18.69 -10.62 -12.75
C ARG A 48 -18.23 -10.32 -11.33
N ARG A 49 -16.92 -10.15 -11.11
CA ARG A 49 -16.37 -9.82 -9.79
C ARG A 49 -16.83 -8.45 -9.31
N LEU A 50 -16.79 -7.44 -10.17
CA LEU A 50 -17.28 -6.09 -9.83
C LEU A 50 -18.75 -6.12 -9.40
N ARG A 51 -19.60 -6.80 -10.17
CA ARG A 51 -21.02 -6.97 -9.83
C ARG A 51 -21.22 -7.73 -8.52
N GLN A 52 -20.46 -8.80 -8.30
CA GLN A 52 -20.53 -9.54 -7.05
C GLN A 52 -20.22 -8.64 -5.84
N VAL A 53 -19.18 -7.80 -5.89
CA VAL A 53 -18.88 -6.87 -4.79
C VAL A 53 -19.98 -5.81 -4.61
N LEU A 54 -20.58 -5.32 -5.70
CA LEU A 54 -21.73 -4.40 -5.61
C LEU A 54 -22.95 -5.07 -4.94
N GLU A 55 -23.20 -6.34 -5.27
CA GLU A 55 -24.35 -7.10 -4.80
C GLU A 55 -24.18 -7.54 -3.34
N THR A 56 -22.99 -8.03 -2.96
CA THR A 56 -22.76 -8.61 -1.63
C THR A 56 -22.14 -7.64 -0.63
N GLY A 57 -21.49 -6.57 -1.11
CA GLY A 57 -20.67 -5.69 -0.28
C GLY A 57 -19.36 -6.32 0.20
N GLU A 58 -19.05 -7.56 -0.18
CA GLU A 58 -17.84 -8.25 0.26
C GLU A 58 -16.66 -7.89 -0.64
N ALA A 59 -15.57 -7.40 -0.04
CA ALA A 59 -14.38 -7.00 -0.79
C ALA A 59 -13.72 -8.18 -1.50
N HIS A 60 -13.23 -7.93 -2.72
CA HIS A 60 -12.46 -8.88 -3.50
C HIS A 60 -11.00 -8.40 -3.63
N VAL A 61 -10.08 -8.97 -2.84
CA VAL A 61 -8.74 -8.39 -2.65
C VAL A 61 -7.61 -9.13 -3.37
N ALA A 62 -6.60 -8.34 -3.77
CA ALA A 62 -5.24 -8.78 -4.08
C ALA A 62 -5.13 -9.87 -5.16
N ARG A 63 -5.81 -9.70 -6.29
CA ARG A 63 -5.67 -10.60 -7.45
C ARG A 63 -4.77 -10.01 -8.52
N VAL A 64 -3.97 -10.87 -9.15
CA VAL A 64 -3.23 -10.49 -10.36
C VAL A 64 -4.25 -10.19 -11.45
N GLN A 65 -4.13 -9.01 -12.06
CA GLN A 65 -4.98 -8.55 -13.14
C GLN A 65 -4.12 -7.82 -14.18
N ARG A 66 -4.49 -7.95 -15.45
CA ARG A 66 -3.90 -7.20 -16.55
C ARG A 66 -4.79 -6.01 -16.88
N LEU A 67 -4.19 -4.85 -17.06
CA LEU A 67 -4.85 -3.66 -17.56
C LEU A 67 -4.25 -3.31 -18.92
N ARG A 68 -5.09 -2.91 -19.87
CA ARG A 68 -4.70 -2.51 -21.22
C ARG A 68 -4.40 -1.01 -21.25
N ARG A 69 -3.28 -0.64 -21.84
CA ARG A 69 -2.90 0.74 -22.13
C ARG A 69 -3.38 1.15 -23.53
N ALA A 70 -3.45 2.46 -23.77
CA ALA A 70 -3.88 3.04 -25.04
C ALA A 70 -2.96 2.64 -26.22
N ASP A 71 -1.69 2.36 -25.97
CA ASP A 71 -0.72 1.86 -26.96
C ASP A 71 -0.88 0.36 -27.27
N GLY A 72 -1.85 -0.31 -26.64
CA GLY A 72 -2.11 -1.75 -26.79
C GLY A 72 -1.26 -2.64 -25.89
N SER A 73 -0.28 -2.10 -25.17
CA SER A 73 0.49 -2.85 -24.18
C SER A 73 -0.33 -3.17 -22.92
N GLU A 74 0.12 -4.14 -22.14
CA GLU A 74 -0.56 -4.55 -20.90
C GLU A 74 0.30 -4.23 -19.67
N LEU A 75 -0.33 -3.69 -18.63
CA LEU A 75 0.24 -3.51 -17.30
C LEU A 75 -0.30 -4.60 -16.37
N VAL A 76 0.59 -5.41 -15.81
CA VAL A 76 0.24 -6.37 -14.76
C VAL A 76 0.17 -5.65 -13.42
N VAL A 77 -0.98 -5.74 -12.75
CA VAL A 77 -1.25 -5.14 -11.45
C VAL A 77 -1.76 -6.17 -10.46
N SER A 78 -1.56 -5.90 -9.18
CA SER A 78 -2.42 -6.40 -8.14
C SER A 78 -3.64 -5.51 -8.05
N MET A 79 -4.83 -6.07 -8.24
CA MET A 79 -6.10 -5.37 -8.19
C MET A 79 -6.94 -5.84 -6.99
N SER A 80 -7.54 -4.88 -6.29
CA SER A 80 -8.56 -5.12 -5.28
C SER A 80 -9.82 -4.32 -5.62
N ILE A 81 -10.99 -4.90 -5.37
CA ILE A 81 -12.30 -4.30 -5.58
C ILE A 81 -12.96 -4.18 -4.21
N LEU A 82 -13.33 -2.96 -3.85
CA LEU A 82 -13.91 -2.62 -2.55
C LEU A 82 -15.23 -1.90 -2.79
N PRO A 83 -16.24 -2.05 -1.90
CA PRO A 83 -17.34 -1.10 -1.85
C PRO A 83 -16.81 0.32 -1.66
N ALA A 84 -17.43 1.30 -2.31
CA ALA A 84 -17.08 2.69 -2.09
C ALA A 84 -17.40 3.10 -0.63
N ALA A 85 -16.51 3.90 -0.03
CA ALA A 85 -16.75 4.46 1.30
C ALA A 85 -17.81 5.57 1.22
N ALA A 86 -18.72 5.59 2.21
CA ALA A 86 -19.71 6.66 2.33
C ALA A 86 -19.02 8.04 2.38
N PRO A 87 -19.60 9.09 1.76
CA PRO A 87 -20.95 9.15 1.16
C PRO A 87 -21.01 8.68 -0.30
N ARG A 88 -19.94 8.11 -0.86
CA ARG A 88 -19.90 7.68 -2.26
C ARG A 88 -20.53 6.31 -2.41
N GLU A 89 -21.34 6.14 -3.45
CA GLU A 89 -21.92 4.86 -3.84
C GLU A 89 -21.05 4.18 -4.90
N GLY A 90 -21.23 2.87 -5.09
CA GLY A 90 -20.52 2.08 -6.09
C GLY A 90 -19.28 1.38 -5.55
N LEU A 91 -18.15 1.46 -6.26
CA LEU A 91 -16.93 0.72 -5.95
C LEU A 91 -15.69 1.61 -5.93
N THR A 92 -14.69 1.19 -5.17
CA THR A 92 -13.29 1.63 -5.29
C THR A 92 -12.45 0.45 -5.77
N VAL A 93 -11.85 0.57 -6.95
CA VAL A 93 -10.88 -0.38 -7.49
C VAL A 93 -9.49 0.16 -7.24
N SER A 94 -8.71 -0.53 -6.41
CA SER A 94 -7.32 -0.17 -6.15
C SER A 94 -6.37 -1.06 -6.94
N VAL A 95 -5.31 -0.46 -7.48
CA VAL A 95 -4.34 -1.14 -8.35
C VAL A 95 -2.91 -0.81 -7.91
N ILE A 96 -2.06 -1.84 -7.88
CA ILE A 96 -0.65 -1.72 -7.55
C ILE A 96 0.16 -2.39 -8.66
N ALA A 97 1.05 -1.67 -9.31
CA ALA A 97 1.88 -2.23 -10.37
C ALA A 97 2.73 -3.42 -9.86
N MET A 98 2.66 -4.57 -10.52
CA MET A 98 3.26 -5.83 -10.05
C MET A 98 4.78 -5.79 -10.05
N ALA A 99 5.40 -5.07 -10.99
CA ALA A 99 6.85 -4.85 -11.04
C ALA A 99 7.42 -4.25 -9.73
N ARG A 100 6.58 -3.62 -8.90
CA ARG A 100 6.96 -3.16 -7.55
C ARG A 100 6.43 -4.05 -6.42
N ARG A 101 5.36 -4.84 -6.62
CA ARG A 101 4.89 -5.82 -5.62
C ARG A 101 5.90 -6.96 -5.40
N LEU A 102 6.76 -7.25 -6.37
CA LEU A 102 7.89 -8.17 -6.18
C LEU A 102 8.83 -7.72 -5.04
N HIS A 103 8.99 -6.42 -4.78
CA HIS A 103 9.74 -5.95 -3.62
C HIS A 103 9.04 -6.24 -2.29
N LEU A 104 7.70 -6.24 -2.24
CA LEU A 104 6.94 -6.59 -1.04
C LEU A 104 6.99 -8.11 -0.74
N TYR A 105 7.04 -8.95 -1.78
CA TYR A 105 7.26 -10.39 -1.60
C TYR A 105 8.71 -10.73 -1.20
N ALA A 106 9.68 -9.98 -1.71
CA ALA A 106 11.07 -10.06 -1.23
C ALA A 106 11.17 -9.67 0.25
N ALA A 107 10.41 -8.65 0.69
CA ALA A 107 10.29 -8.26 2.08
C ALA A 107 9.68 -9.38 2.95
N GLU A 108 8.60 -10.01 2.49
CA GLU A 108 7.91 -11.10 3.21
C GLU A 108 8.86 -12.27 3.52
N THR A 109 9.80 -12.56 2.62
CA THR A 109 10.80 -13.63 2.82
C THR A 109 11.87 -13.22 3.84
N ALA A 110 12.24 -11.94 3.92
CA ALA A 110 13.27 -11.43 4.84
C ALA A 110 12.74 -11.19 6.27
N ILE A 111 11.48 -10.76 6.41
CA ILE A 111 10.85 -10.39 7.70
C ILE A 111 10.55 -11.63 8.57
N GLY A 112 10.65 -12.85 8.04
CA GLY A 112 10.36 -14.09 8.77
C GLY A 112 11.59 -14.94 9.15
N THR A 113 12.81 -14.51 8.80
CA THR A 113 14.02 -15.35 8.98
C THR A 113 14.89 -14.98 10.18
N SER A 114 14.65 -13.84 10.82
CA SER A 114 15.42 -13.39 12.00
C SER A 114 14.53 -13.30 13.23
N LEU A 115 15.08 -13.73 14.37
CA LEU A 115 14.52 -13.47 15.70
C LEU A 115 15.03 -12.14 16.28
N ASP A 116 15.98 -11.50 15.61
CA ASP A 116 16.45 -10.17 15.94
C ASP A 116 15.47 -9.12 15.37
N ILE A 117 14.86 -8.37 16.28
CA ILE A 117 13.86 -7.37 15.92
C ILE A 117 14.48 -6.17 15.19
N GLY A 118 15.75 -5.86 15.44
CA GLY A 118 16.51 -4.82 14.73
C GLY A 118 16.78 -5.24 13.28
N GLU A 119 17.23 -6.48 13.06
CA GLU A 119 17.42 -7.01 11.69
C GLU A 119 16.11 -7.08 10.91
N THR A 120 15.02 -7.47 11.58
CA THR A 120 13.68 -7.49 10.99
C THR A 120 13.20 -6.08 10.63
N ALA A 121 13.39 -5.10 11.52
CA ALA A 121 13.06 -3.70 11.27
C ALA A 121 13.87 -3.11 10.11
N GLN A 122 15.17 -3.42 10.04
CA GLN A 122 16.05 -2.99 8.96
C GLN A 122 15.60 -3.57 7.62
N SER A 123 15.34 -4.89 7.57
CA SER A 123 14.87 -5.58 6.37
C SER A 123 13.53 -5.00 5.87
N LEU A 124 12.64 -4.64 6.80
CA LEU A 124 11.39 -3.95 6.48
C LEU A 124 11.64 -2.56 5.90
N ALA A 125 12.48 -1.74 6.53
CA ALA A 125 12.79 -0.39 6.07
C ALA A 125 13.43 -0.40 4.67
N GLU A 126 14.40 -1.28 4.42
CA GLU A 126 15.05 -1.44 3.11
C GLU A 126 14.04 -1.80 2.02
N SER A 127 13.11 -2.68 2.35
CA SER A 127 12.04 -3.09 1.42
C SER A 127 11.08 -1.94 1.08
N LEU A 128 10.86 -1.01 2.03
CA LEU A 128 10.00 0.15 1.85
C LEU A 128 10.67 1.28 1.06
N LEU A 129 12.01 1.34 1.00
CA LEU A 129 12.74 2.37 0.24
C LEU A 129 12.37 2.40 -1.25
N ALA A 130 11.95 1.27 -1.83
CA ALA A 130 11.45 1.25 -3.23
C ALA A 130 10.19 2.12 -3.47
N TRP A 131 9.62 2.69 -2.41
CA TRP A 131 8.36 3.43 -2.39
C TRP A 131 8.49 4.88 -1.89
N GLY A 132 9.66 5.31 -1.45
CA GLY A 132 9.90 6.68 -1.00
C GLY A 132 11.38 6.98 -0.82
N ASP A 133 11.71 8.25 -0.58
CA ASP A 133 13.10 8.69 -0.46
C ASP A 133 13.73 8.25 0.88
N VAL A 134 12.90 7.94 1.88
CA VAL A 134 13.34 7.52 3.22
C VAL A 134 12.33 6.54 3.78
N ALA A 135 12.82 5.47 4.40
CA ALA A 135 12.04 4.58 5.25
C ALA A 135 12.65 4.53 6.66
N ALA A 136 11.81 4.62 7.68
CA ALA A 136 12.21 4.44 9.06
C ALA A 136 11.21 3.53 9.76
N VAL A 137 11.70 2.72 10.70
CA VAL A 137 10.86 1.91 11.59
C VAL A 137 11.19 2.35 13.01
N ASP A 138 10.18 2.79 13.74
CA ASP A 138 10.29 3.19 15.13
C ASP A 138 9.49 2.16 15.97
N LEU A 139 10.12 1.62 17.00
CA LEU A 139 9.54 0.59 17.88
C LEU A 139 9.49 1.11 19.31
N ASP A 140 8.55 0.61 20.11
CA ASP A 140 8.58 0.88 21.54
C ASP A 140 9.83 0.24 22.17
N PHE A 141 10.45 0.94 23.11
CA PHE A 141 11.61 0.47 23.85
C PHE A 141 11.42 -0.92 24.48
N ALA A 142 10.21 -1.24 24.97
CA ALA A 142 9.89 -2.54 25.55
C ALA A 142 10.03 -3.69 24.53
N VAL A 143 9.72 -3.42 23.25
CA VAL A 143 9.90 -4.40 22.17
C VAL A 143 11.38 -4.72 21.97
N TRP A 144 12.28 -3.75 22.18
CA TRP A 144 13.72 -3.97 22.08
C TRP A 144 14.27 -4.80 23.24
N THR A 145 13.73 -4.63 24.46
CA THR A 145 14.16 -5.37 25.65
C THR A 145 13.52 -6.76 25.75
N GLY A 146 12.58 -7.09 24.87
CA GLY A 146 11.80 -8.33 24.95
C GLY A 146 10.79 -8.32 26.11
N GLU A 147 10.60 -7.17 26.75
CA GLU A 147 9.54 -6.97 27.74
C GLU A 147 8.23 -6.80 26.95
N GLY A 148 7.31 -7.76 27.07
CA GLY A 148 6.03 -7.70 26.35
C GLY A 148 5.34 -6.35 26.57
N VAL A 149 4.81 -5.75 25.50
CA VAL A 149 4.03 -4.51 25.58
C VAL A 149 2.75 -4.81 26.36
N THR A 150 2.79 -4.63 27.67
CA THR A 150 1.62 -4.89 28.52
C THR A 150 0.53 -3.87 28.20
N GLU A 151 -0.73 -4.30 28.17
CA GLU A 151 -1.92 -3.47 27.88
C GLU A 151 -2.13 -2.28 28.85
N ARG A 152 -1.22 -2.08 29.82
CA ARG A 152 -1.24 -1.01 30.82
C ARG A 152 -0.03 -0.10 30.73
N ALA A 153 0.31 0.39 29.54
CA ALA A 153 1.15 1.58 29.45
C ALA A 153 0.30 2.83 29.74
N GLN A 154 -0.06 3.05 31.01
CA GLN A 154 -0.61 4.33 31.45
C GLN A 154 0.41 5.48 31.35
N ASP A 155 1.67 5.18 31.02
CA ASP A 155 2.71 6.16 30.77
C ASP A 155 3.43 5.89 29.43
N ARG A 156 3.23 6.84 28.50
CA ARG A 156 4.09 7.21 27.36
C ARG A 156 4.86 6.09 26.67
N ILE A 157 4.37 5.69 25.49
CA ILE A 157 5.11 4.92 24.48
C ILE A 157 6.48 5.59 24.25
N ARG A 158 7.57 4.85 24.48
CA ARG A 158 8.94 5.34 24.25
C ARG A 158 9.42 4.80 22.92
N LEU A 159 9.10 5.52 21.86
CA LEU A 159 9.50 5.13 20.51
C LEU A 159 11.00 5.36 20.32
N ARG A 160 11.67 4.36 19.77
CA ARG A 160 13.09 4.39 19.41
C ARG A 160 13.24 3.97 17.95
N ARG A 161 14.14 4.65 17.23
CA ARG A 161 14.41 4.36 15.82
C ARG A 161 15.15 3.03 15.68
N ALA A 162 14.43 2.01 15.25
CA ALA A 162 14.94 0.65 15.06
C ALA A 162 15.56 0.43 13.68
N ALA A 163 15.12 1.19 12.67
CA ALA A 163 15.72 1.20 11.34
C ALA A 163 15.59 2.57 10.69
N LEU A 164 16.59 2.93 9.87
CA LEU A 164 16.59 4.15 9.08
C LEU A 164 17.34 3.90 7.78
N VAL A 165 16.62 4.02 6.67
CA VAL A 165 17.13 3.81 5.32
C VAL A 165 16.78 5.03 4.49
N PRO A 166 17.69 5.99 4.34
CA PRO A 166 17.52 7.12 3.44
C PRO A 166 18.17 6.84 2.08
N ASP A 167 17.60 7.39 1.00
CA ASP A 167 18.16 7.34 -0.36
C ASP A 167 19.30 8.34 -0.61
N ARG A 168 19.52 9.23 0.38
CA ARG A 168 20.50 10.31 0.38
C ARG A 168 21.09 10.51 1.78
N ALA A 169 22.09 11.38 1.88
CA ALA A 169 22.69 11.73 3.16
C ALA A 169 21.62 12.21 4.16
N TRP A 170 21.59 11.57 5.33
CA TRP A 170 20.65 11.95 6.39
C TRP A 170 21.06 13.30 6.97
N PRO A 171 20.14 14.29 7.07
CA PRO A 171 20.50 15.61 7.55
C PRO A 171 20.93 15.61 9.03
N GLU A 172 21.91 16.45 9.38
CA GLU A 172 22.32 16.65 10.77
C GLU A 172 21.17 17.20 11.63
N GLY A 173 21.13 16.78 12.89
CA GLY A 173 20.11 17.22 13.86
C GLY A 173 18.77 16.49 13.78
N TYR A 174 18.60 15.54 12.85
CA TYR A 174 17.44 14.65 12.79
C TYR A 174 17.71 13.33 13.48
N VAL A 175 16.67 12.76 14.10
CA VAL A 175 16.73 11.47 14.81
C VAL A 175 17.41 10.41 13.93
N THR A 176 18.45 9.77 14.44
CA THR A 176 19.19 8.71 13.74
C THR A 176 18.89 7.33 14.33
N LEU A 177 19.44 6.29 13.71
CA LEU A 177 19.31 4.91 14.16
C LEU A 177 19.70 4.78 15.64
N GLY A 178 18.84 4.14 16.43
CA GLY A 178 19.06 3.91 17.84
C GLY A 178 18.76 5.11 18.74
N GLU A 179 18.24 6.23 18.23
CA GLU A 179 17.82 7.36 19.07
C GLU A 179 16.34 7.26 19.43
N ASP A 180 15.99 7.79 20.62
CA ASP A 180 14.61 7.94 21.06
C ASP A 180 13.95 9.10 20.31
N LEU A 181 12.69 8.89 19.92
CA LEU A 181 11.90 9.95 19.32
C LEU A 181 11.57 11.02 20.38
N PRO A 182 11.43 12.29 19.98
CA PRO A 182 10.94 13.34 20.86
C PRO A 182 9.60 12.93 21.47
N GLY A 183 9.41 13.15 22.77
CA GLY A 183 8.21 12.70 23.50
C GLY A 183 6.88 13.27 22.99
N ASP A 184 6.91 14.30 22.14
CA ASP A 184 5.74 14.83 21.44
C ASP A 184 5.30 13.96 20.25
N ALA A 185 6.21 13.21 19.63
CA ALA A 185 5.88 12.25 18.57
C ALA A 185 5.03 11.08 19.11
N SER A 186 5.26 10.67 20.36
CA SER A 186 4.47 9.64 21.05
C SER A 186 3.03 10.05 21.36
N ARG A 187 2.66 11.33 21.18
CA ARG A 187 1.29 11.83 21.42
C ARG A 187 0.36 11.68 20.22
N LEU A 188 0.90 11.41 19.02
CA LEU A 188 0.11 11.28 17.78
C LEU A 188 -0.62 9.94 17.64
N LEU A 189 -0.43 9.02 18.58
CA LEU A 189 -1.01 7.67 18.57
C LEU A 189 -2.13 7.47 19.61
N ALA A 190 -2.58 8.54 20.27
CA ALA A 190 -3.64 8.54 21.29
C ALA A 190 -4.98 9.06 20.76
#